data_AF-A0A535VHL0-F1
#
_entry.id   AF-A0A535VHL0-F1
#
_cell.length_a   1.000
_cell.length_b   1.000
_cell.length_c   1.000
_cell.angle_alpha   90.00
_cell.angle_beta   90.00
_cell.angle_gamma   90.00
#
_symmetry.space_group_name_H-M   'P 1'
#
loop_
_entity.id
_entity.type
_entity.pdbx_description
1 polymer ?
#
loop_
_entity_poly.entity_id
_entity_poly.type
_entity_poly.pdbx_seq_one_letter_code
_entity_poly.pdbx_strand_id
1 'polypeptide(L)'
;MRRAAVVMLGAALLSCTNQSASTSSPPPSAAPTQAADLRVRLDLLLSEHVMIVAKESEAAVNHSDQYASYTSLLATNSGDLSAVIGSAFGNTAALQFTLAWNAQNGYLVDYTIGVVTHNDGKAKAAMLALTASAPQFAQLINAMSRVPLDQATQLTSQRIADDKAFIDDVFAGNYASYYSHLDSAYAHTSRLGDALATEIALRFPDKFPGDAFAPAVDVHVSLDNLLQEHSYLATMATDAAVAGRTVESGAASSALAGNGAALAAVFAASISPAAGSRFTEIWTARDNALLGYAAGTSGAKQVLTEKFVTDFTALAHIHRPQLVDQVNAMIKVIDDQRAKSSKTVANDDRAAATAMQPVADSIQG
;
A
#
# COMPACT_ATOMS: atom_id res chain seq x y z
N MET A 1 29.58 -65.62 -21.12
CA MET A 1 29.96 -65.88 -19.71
C MET A 1 30.81 -64.74 -19.20
N ARG A 2 30.71 -64.44 -17.90
CA ARG A 2 30.88 -63.14 -17.23
C ARG A 2 32.20 -62.40 -17.53
N ARG A 3 32.09 -61.09 -17.78
CA ARG A 3 33.17 -60.10 -17.79
C ARG A 3 33.59 -59.80 -16.35
N ALA A 4 34.88 -59.87 -16.06
CA ALA A 4 35.51 -59.28 -14.89
C ALA A 4 36.83 -58.65 -15.34
N ALA A 5 36.88 -57.32 -15.35
CA ALA A 5 38.08 -56.56 -15.63
C ALA A 5 38.77 -56.24 -14.30
N VAL A 6 40.01 -56.72 -14.16
CA VAL A 6 40.88 -56.45 -13.02
C VAL A 6 41.71 -55.20 -13.32
N VAL A 7 41.78 -54.35 -12.30
CA VAL A 7 42.43 -53.05 -12.20
C VAL A 7 43.95 -53.18 -12.33
N MET A 8 44.55 -52.35 -13.19
CA MET A 8 46.00 -52.08 -13.21
C MET A 8 46.26 -50.68 -12.64
N LEU A 9 46.93 -50.65 -11.49
CA LEU A 9 47.49 -49.47 -10.83
C LEU A 9 48.65 -48.94 -11.67
N GLY A 10 48.56 -47.68 -12.12
CA GLY A 10 49.66 -46.92 -12.72
C GLY A 10 49.74 -45.56 -12.05
N ALA A 11 50.80 -45.36 -11.26
CA ALA A 11 51.08 -44.11 -10.55
C ALA A 11 51.45 -43.00 -11.54
N ALA A 12 50.73 -41.88 -11.48
CA ALA A 12 51.09 -40.63 -12.13
C ALA A 12 51.25 -39.54 -11.06
N LEU A 13 52.43 -38.91 -11.07
CA LEU A 13 52.85 -37.79 -10.24
C LEU A 13 51.90 -36.60 -10.43
N LEU A 14 51.24 -36.17 -9.36
CA LEU A 14 50.45 -34.94 -9.32
C LEU A 14 51.14 -33.94 -8.39
N SER A 15 51.65 -32.88 -9.02
CA SER A 15 52.23 -31.70 -8.42
C SER A 15 51.29 -31.09 -7.38
N CYS A 16 51.80 -30.82 -6.18
CA CYS A 16 51.10 -30.07 -5.15
C CYS A 16 51.03 -28.59 -5.54
N THR A 17 50.02 -28.20 -6.31
CA THR A 17 49.56 -26.80 -6.33
C THR A 17 48.69 -26.57 -5.11
N ASN A 18 49.19 -25.79 -4.15
CA ASN A 18 48.39 -25.21 -3.08
C ASN A 18 47.33 -24.30 -3.70
N GLN A 19 46.17 -24.86 -4.02
CA GLN A 19 44.96 -24.10 -4.28
C GLN A 19 44.48 -23.62 -2.92
N SER A 20 44.81 -22.38 -2.58
CA SER A 20 44.13 -21.65 -1.51
C SER A 20 42.64 -21.69 -1.84
N ALA A 21 41.90 -22.53 -1.13
CA ALA A 21 40.45 -22.52 -1.17
C ALA A 21 40.03 -21.13 -0.71
N SER A 22 39.63 -20.29 -1.66
CA SER A 22 38.85 -19.10 -1.38
C SER A 22 37.56 -19.60 -0.72
N THR A 23 37.51 -19.56 0.60
CA THR A 23 36.26 -19.61 1.34
C THR A 23 35.46 -18.38 0.92
N SER A 24 34.70 -18.51 -0.16
CA SER A 24 33.59 -17.60 -0.41
C SER A 24 32.68 -17.74 0.79
N SER A 25 32.66 -16.74 1.65
CA SER A 25 31.61 -16.60 2.64
C SER A 25 30.28 -16.78 1.91
N PRO A 26 29.33 -17.58 2.44
CA PRO A 26 27.99 -17.55 1.91
C PRO A 26 27.53 -16.08 1.86
N PRO A 27 26.72 -15.68 0.87
CA PRO A 27 26.11 -14.36 0.91
C PRO A 27 25.47 -14.18 2.29
N PRO A 28 25.55 -12.99 2.91
CA PRO A 28 24.88 -12.76 4.18
C PRO A 28 23.44 -13.23 4.02
N SER A 29 23.00 -14.08 4.94
CA SER A 29 21.59 -14.47 5.05
C SER A 29 20.73 -13.22 4.89
N ALA A 30 19.68 -13.27 4.08
CA ALA A 30 18.69 -12.21 3.91
C ALA A 30 17.81 -12.02 5.17
N ALA A 31 18.41 -12.07 6.36
CA ALA A 31 17.75 -12.10 7.65
C ALA A 31 18.46 -11.10 8.59
N PRO A 32 18.10 -9.81 8.42
CA PRO A 32 17.50 -9.09 9.54
C PRO A 32 16.24 -8.26 9.19
N THR A 33 15.70 -8.33 7.97
CA THR A 33 14.59 -7.44 7.52
C THR A 33 13.22 -8.11 7.42
N GLN A 34 13.08 -9.44 7.51
CA GLN A 34 11.80 -10.11 7.24
C GLN A 34 10.67 -9.69 8.20
N ALA A 35 11.02 -9.36 9.45
CA ALA A 35 10.07 -8.77 10.41
C ALA A 35 9.62 -7.36 10.00
N ALA A 36 10.54 -6.53 9.48
CA ALA A 36 10.25 -5.21 8.95
C ALA A 36 9.41 -5.29 7.67
N ASP A 37 9.78 -6.17 6.75
CA ASP A 37 9.05 -6.43 5.50
C ASP A 37 7.61 -6.88 5.79
N LEU A 38 7.41 -7.69 6.85
CA LEU A 38 6.08 -8.10 7.28
C LEU A 38 5.23 -6.91 7.76
N ARG A 39 5.81 -5.99 8.55
CA ARG A 39 5.15 -4.75 8.99
C ARG A 39 4.72 -3.92 7.79
N VAL A 40 5.68 -3.52 6.95
CA VAL A 40 5.44 -2.73 5.74
C VAL A 40 4.37 -3.38 4.86
N ARG A 41 4.49 -4.69 4.60
CA ARG A 41 3.56 -5.37 3.71
C ARG A 41 2.14 -5.46 4.27
N LEU A 42 1.97 -5.72 5.57
CA LEU A 42 0.63 -5.84 6.14
C LEU A 42 -0.05 -4.48 6.26
N ASP A 43 0.69 -3.45 6.67
CA ASP A 43 0.21 -2.06 6.75
C ASP A 43 -0.26 -1.59 5.38
N LEU A 44 0.60 -1.70 4.37
CA LEU A 44 0.31 -1.23 3.03
C LEU A 44 -0.86 -1.97 2.38
N LEU A 45 -1.03 -3.28 2.63
CA LEU A 45 -2.16 -4.02 2.06
C LEU A 45 -3.48 -3.68 2.75
N LEU A 46 -3.46 -3.51 4.08
CA LEU A 46 -4.67 -3.14 4.81
C LEU A 46 -5.08 -1.69 4.51
N SER A 47 -4.13 -0.77 4.41
CA SER A 47 -4.43 0.62 4.08
C SER A 47 -4.73 0.84 2.60
N GLU A 48 -4.12 0.07 1.70
CA GLU A 48 -4.55 -0.01 0.29
C GLU A 48 -6.02 -0.44 0.18
N HIS A 49 -6.47 -1.39 0.99
CA HIS A 49 -7.88 -1.80 0.99
C HIS A 49 -8.81 -0.61 1.23
N VAL A 50 -8.48 0.28 2.18
CA VAL A 50 -9.23 1.50 2.45
C VAL A 50 -9.29 2.40 1.21
N MET A 51 -8.14 2.63 0.54
CA MET A 51 -8.10 3.44 -0.68
C MET A 51 -8.90 2.82 -1.84
N ILE A 52 -8.89 1.48 -1.97
CA ILE A 52 -9.67 0.78 -2.99
C ILE A 52 -11.17 0.94 -2.71
N VAL A 53 -11.61 0.77 -1.46
CA VAL A 53 -13.02 1.00 -1.08
C VAL A 53 -13.41 2.45 -1.37
N ALA A 54 -12.58 3.42 -0.99
CA ALA A 54 -12.83 4.83 -1.21
C ALA A 54 -13.00 5.16 -2.70
N LYS A 55 -12.11 4.65 -3.56
CA LYS A 55 -12.18 4.81 -5.02
C LYS A 55 -13.34 4.04 -5.66
N GLU A 56 -13.69 2.86 -5.14
CA GLU A 56 -14.89 2.13 -5.56
C GLU A 56 -16.17 2.93 -5.24
N SER A 57 -16.25 3.53 -4.05
CA SER A 57 -17.36 4.38 -3.63
C SER A 57 -17.45 5.66 -4.46
N GLU A 58 -16.33 6.34 -4.74
CA GLU A 58 -16.29 7.45 -5.70
C GLU A 58 -16.80 7.02 -7.07
N ALA A 59 -16.33 5.89 -7.60
CA ALA A 59 -16.78 5.37 -8.89
C ALA A 59 -18.28 5.06 -8.89
N ALA A 60 -18.83 4.54 -7.79
CA ALA A 60 -20.25 4.28 -7.63
C ALA A 60 -21.09 5.58 -7.64
N VAL A 61 -20.69 6.57 -6.83
CA VAL A 61 -21.35 7.88 -6.73
C VAL A 61 -21.35 8.60 -8.07
N ASN A 62 -20.25 8.54 -8.81
CA ASN A 62 -20.10 9.19 -10.10
C ASN A 62 -20.69 8.38 -11.28
N HIS A 63 -21.29 7.21 -11.02
CA HIS A 63 -21.75 6.27 -12.05
C HIS A 63 -20.67 5.95 -13.09
N SER A 64 -19.43 5.81 -12.64
CA SER A 64 -18.25 5.57 -13.46
C SER A 64 -18.12 4.09 -13.82
N ASP A 65 -17.73 3.82 -15.08
CA ASP A 65 -17.39 2.48 -15.55
C ASP A 65 -16.18 1.88 -14.80
N GLN A 66 -15.43 2.69 -14.04
CA GLN A 66 -14.30 2.23 -13.22
C GLN A 66 -14.73 1.33 -12.06
N TYR A 67 -15.99 1.39 -11.62
CA TYR A 67 -16.50 0.64 -10.45
C TYR A 67 -16.11 -0.84 -10.48
N ALA A 68 -16.37 -1.52 -11.61
CA ALA A 68 -16.06 -2.95 -11.75
C ALA A 68 -14.57 -3.27 -11.64
N SER A 69 -13.69 -2.34 -12.04
CA SER A 69 -12.24 -2.53 -11.94
C SER A 69 -11.76 -2.45 -10.49
N TYR A 70 -12.32 -1.55 -9.66
CA TYR A 70 -12.01 -1.49 -8.23
C TYR A 70 -12.60 -2.68 -7.46
N THR A 71 -13.80 -3.15 -7.81
CA THR A 71 -14.34 -4.40 -7.24
C THR A 71 -13.40 -5.59 -7.51
N SER A 72 -12.82 -5.68 -8.72
CA SER A 72 -11.80 -6.70 -9.03
C SER A 72 -10.50 -6.49 -8.25
N LEU A 73 -10.14 -5.23 -7.99
CA LEU A 73 -8.94 -4.89 -7.23
C LEU A 73 -9.09 -5.28 -5.75
N LEU A 74 -10.28 -5.14 -5.15
CA LEU A 74 -10.57 -5.64 -3.80
C LEU A 74 -10.31 -7.15 -3.68
N ALA A 75 -10.71 -7.93 -4.69
CA ALA A 75 -10.44 -9.37 -4.71
C ALA A 75 -8.94 -9.67 -4.80
N THR A 76 -8.19 -8.87 -5.56
CA THR A 76 -6.73 -9.01 -5.69
C THR A 76 -6.04 -8.69 -4.36
N ASN A 77 -6.38 -7.56 -3.73
CA ASN A 77 -5.88 -7.16 -2.42
C ASN A 77 -6.23 -8.21 -1.33
N SER A 78 -7.44 -8.77 -1.35
CA SER A 78 -7.83 -9.88 -0.46
C SER A 78 -6.94 -11.12 -0.64
N GLY A 79 -6.60 -11.46 -1.89
CA GLY A 79 -5.65 -12.53 -2.20
C GLY A 79 -4.24 -12.27 -1.65
N ASP A 80 -3.77 -11.03 -1.74
CA ASP A 80 -2.46 -10.65 -1.22
C ASP A 80 -2.41 -10.68 0.32
N LEU A 81 -3.46 -10.19 0.99
CA LEU A 81 -3.63 -10.32 2.44
C LEU A 81 -3.67 -11.80 2.85
N SER A 82 -4.41 -12.63 2.13
CA SER A 82 -4.47 -14.08 2.34
C SER A 82 -3.09 -14.73 2.23
N ALA A 83 -2.28 -14.31 1.26
CA ALA A 83 -0.91 -14.80 1.09
C ALA A 83 -0.01 -14.43 2.28
N VAL A 84 -0.13 -13.21 2.82
CA VAL A 84 0.58 -12.81 4.05
C VAL A 84 0.18 -13.71 5.22
N ILE A 85 -1.12 -13.85 5.49
CA ILE A 85 -1.63 -14.71 6.57
C ILE A 85 -1.19 -16.17 6.37
N GLY A 86 -1.22 -16.68 5.13
CA GLY A 86 -0.79 -18.03 4.79
C GLY A 86 0.69 -18.29 5.07
N SER A 87 1.56 -17.30 4.83
CA SER A 87 2.99 -17.43 5.15
C SER A 87 3.24 -17.66 6.64
N ALA A 88 2.45 -17.01 7.51
CA ALA A 88 2.55 -17.14 8.96
C ALA A 88 1.82 -18.38 9.51
N PHE A 89 0.56 -18.57 9.15
CA PHE A 89 -0.35 -19.54 9.80
C PHE A 89 -0.73 -20.75 8.93
N GLY A 90 -0.31 -20.78 7.66
CA GLY A 90 -0.65 -21.84 6.71
C GLY A 90 -2.04 -21.69 6.07
N ASN A 91 -2.31 -22.56 5.09
CA ASN A 91 -3.44 -22.42 4.16
C ASN A 91 -4.82 -22.46 4.84
N THR A 92 -5.00 -23.25 5.90
CA THR A 92 -6.29 -23.34 6.60
C THR A 92 -6.65 -22.02 7.26
N ALA A 93 -5.70 -21.39 7.96
CA ALA A 93 -5.93 -20.09 8.60
C ALA A 93 -6.13 -18.99 7.56
N ALA A 94 -5.33 -18.99 6.48
CA ALA A 94 -5.51 -18.07 5.36
C ALA A 94 -6.92 -18.17 4.74
N LEU A 95 -7.45 -19.38 4.58
CA LEU A 95 -8.81 -19.58 4.08
C LEU A 95 -9.87 -19.03 5.04
N GLN A 96 -9.75 -19.29 6.34
CA GLN A 96 -10.69 -18.74 7.33
C GLN A 96 -10.67 -17.21 7.35
N PHE A 97 -9.47 -16.62 7.27
CA PHE A 97 -9.32 -15.17 7.13
C PHE A 97 -9.97 -14.64 5.87
N THR A 98 -9.70 -15.25 4.72
CA THR A 98 -10.23 -14.81 3.43
C THR A 98 -11.75 -14.85 3.39
N LEU A 99 -12.36 -15.89 3.97
CA LEU A 99 -13.82 -16.01 4.06
C LEU A 99 -14.42 -14.90 4.92
N ALA A 100 -13.85 -14.64 6.10
CA ALA A 100 -14.32 -13.58 7.00
C ALA A 100 -14.09 -12.17 6.45
N TRP A 101 -12.96 -11.95 5.76
CA TRP A 101 -12.61 -10.70 5.11
C TRP A 101 -13.55 -10.40 3.95
N ASN A 102 -13.73 -11.36 3.03
CA ASN A 102 -14.59 -11.17 1.86
C ASN A 102 -16.08 -11.00 2.24
N ALA A 103 -16.53 -11.63 3.33
CA ALA A 103 -17.89 -11.41 3.84
C ALA A 103 -18.10 -9.94 4.25
N GLN A 104 -17.16 -9.37 5.04
CA GLN A 104 -17.23 -7.96 5.42
C GLN A 104 -17.14 -7.01 4.23
N ASN A 105 -16.23 -7.28 3.28
CA ASN A 105 -16.14 -6.49 2.06
C ASN A 105 -17.46 -6.53 1.27
N GLY A 106 -18.09 -7.70 1.16
CA GLY A 106 -19.40 -7.84 0.53
C GLY A 106 -20.48 -6.98 1.21
N TYR A 107 -20.50 -6.94 2.55
CA TYR A 107 -21.43 -6.07 3.29
C TYR A 107 -21.11 -4.58 3.09
N LEU A 108 -19.84 -4.18 3.01
CA LEU A 108 -19.44 -2.80 2.76
C LEU A 108 -19.80 -2.35 1.33
N VAL A 109 -19.63 -3.22 0.35
CA VAL A 109 -20.11 -3.01 -1.03
C VAL A 109 -21.63 -2.88 -1.06
N ASP A 110 -22.36 -3.77 -0.38
CA ASP A 110 -23.82 -3.69 -0.29
C ASP A 110 -24.30 -2.41 0.40
N TYR A 111 -23.57 -1.92 1.40
CA TYR A 111 -23.81 -0.63 2.04
C TYR A 111 -23.65 0.51 1.05
N THR A 112 -22.51 0.57 0.36
CA THR A 112 -22.22 1.57 -0.68
C THR A 112 -23.30 1.60 -1.75
N ILE A 113 -23.70 0.43 -2.26
CA ILE A 113 -24.81 0.30 -3.22
C ILE A 113 -26.12 0.81 -2.61
N GLY A 114 -26.43 0.45 -1.36
CA GLY A 114 -27.62 0.92 -0.65
C GLY A 114 -27.67 2.45 -0.56
N VAL A 115 -26.57 3.07 -0.18
CA VAL A 115 -26.42 4.54 -0.10
C VAL A 115 -26.60 5.17 -1.48
N VAL A 116 -25.81 4.74 -2.48
CA VAL A 116 -25.82 5.32 -3.84
C VAL A 116 -27.16 5.15 -4.55
N THR A 117 -27.89 4.08 -4.28
CA THR A 117 -29.21 3.82 -4.87
C THR A 117 -30.37 4.38 -4.05
N HIS A 118 -30.10 5.15 -2.99
CA HIS A 118 -31.11 5.66 -2.04
C HIS A 118 -32.02 4.55 -1.47
N ASN A 119 -31.45 3.36 -1.26
CA ASN A 119 -32.15 2.21 -0.70
C ASN A 119 -31.76 2.02 0.77
N ASP A 120 -32.41 2.80 1.64
CA ASP A 120 -32.19 2.78 3.09
C ASP A 120 -32.36 1.37 3.70
N GLY A 121 -33.29 0.57 3.16
CA GLY A 121 -33.50 -0.81 3.59
C GLY A 121 -32.27 -1.69 3.35
N LYS A 122 -31.67 -1.57 2.16
CA LYS A 122 -30.43 -2.28 1.81
C LYS A 122 -29.24 -1.78 2.63
N ALA A 123 -29.06 -0.46 2.74
CA ALA A 123 -27.97 0.13 3.53
C ALA A 123 -28.06 -0.32 5.01
N LYS A 124 -29.26 -0.29 5.60
CA LYS A 124 -29.48 -0.74 6.98
C LYS A 124 -29.21 -2.24 7.14
N ALA A 125 -29.69 -3.08 6.22
CA ALA A 125 -29.44 -4.51 6.27
C ALA A 125 -27.95 -4.85 6.18
N ALA A 126 -27.21 -4.16 5.29
CA ALA A 126 -25.77 -4.31 5.14
C ALA A 126 -25.01 -3.92 6.42
N MET A 127 -25.35 -2.78 7.05
CA MET A 127 -24.74 -2.37 8.32
C MET A 127 -25.03 -3.32 9.48
N LEU A 128 -26.24 -3.88 9.55
CA LEU A 128 -26.58 -4.89 10.53
C LEU A 128 -25.73 -6.16 10.34
N ALA A 129 -25.55 -6.61 9.10
CA ALA A 129 -24.73 -7.77 8.78
C ALA A 129 -23.24 -7.54 9.10
N LEU A 130 -22.71 -6.37 8.72
CA LEU A 130 -21.33 -5.96 9.03
C LEU A 130 -21.09 -5.94 10.55
N THR A 131 -21.99 -5.30 11.31
CA THR A 131 -21.92 -5.25 12.78
C THR A 131 -22.02 -6.64 13.41
N ALA A 132 -22.90 -7.50 12.90
CA ALA A 132 -23.06 -8.86 13.39
C ALA A 132 -21.84 -9.76 13.09
N SER A 133 -21.07 -9.46 12.03
CA SER A 133 -19.85 -10.18 11.69
C SER A 133 -18.63 -9.76 12.51
N ALA A 134 -18.64 -8.56 13.09
CA ALA A 134 -17.50 -7.98 13.80
C ALA A 134 -16.95 -8.87 14.94
N PRO A 135 -17.78 -9.51 15.80
CA PRO A 135 -17.26 -10.38 16.86
C PRO A 135 -16.46 -11.59 16.33
N GLN A 136 -16.90 -12.19 15.21
CA GLN A 136 -16.19 -13.33 14.62
C GLN A 136 -14.84 -12.88 14.04
N PHE A 137 -14.80 -11.71 13.41
CA PHE A 137 -13.55 -11.16 12.89
C PHE A 137 -12.59 -10.76 14.01
N ALA A 138 -13.10 -10.18 15.10
CA ALA A 138 -12.31 -9.87 16.29
C ALA A 138 -11.71 -11.13 16.94
N GLN A 139 -12.47 -12.24 17.00
CA GLN A 139 -11.94 -13.54 17.44
C GLN A 139 -10.81 -14.04 16.55
N LEU A 140 -10.94 -13.86 15.23
CA LEU A 140 -9.90 -14.25 14.29
C LEU A 140 -8.63 -13.40 14.49
N ILE A 141 -8.76 -12.08 14.63
CA ILE A 141 -7.64 -11.17 14.97
C ILE A 141 -6.96 -11.61 16.27
N ASN A 142 -7.74 -11.86 17.31
CA ASN A 142 -7.25 -12.32 18.61
C ASN A 142 -6.55 -13.69 18.51
N ALA A 143 -7.03 -14.62 17.68
CA ALA A 143 -6.40 -15.91 17.49
C ALA A 143 -5.06 -15.79 16.73
N MET A 144 -4.97 -14.88 15.76
CA MET A 144 -3.75 -14.68 14.96
C MET A 144 -2.70 -13.84 15.68
N SER A 145 -3.10 -12.96 16.59
CA SER A 145 -2.18 -12.07 17.33
C SER A 145 -2.24 -12.32 18.84
N ARG A 146 -1.57 -11.50 19.65
CA ARG A 146 -1.85 -11.42 21.11
C ARG A 146 -2.74 -10.23 21.48
N VAL A 147 -3.34 -9.55 20.49
CA VAL A 147 -4.27 -8.44 20.73
C VAL A 147 -5.46 -8.96 21.55
N PRO A 148 -5.73 -8.43 22.75
CA PRO A 148 -6.90 -8.81 23.55
C PRO A 148 -8.22 -8.72 22.79
N LEU A 149 -9.17 -9.61 23.07
CA LEU A 149 -10.43 -9.72 22.31
C LEU A 149 -11.28 -8.43 22.38
N ASP A 150 -11.29 -7.75 23.52
CA ASP A 150 -11.95 -6.46 23.70
C ASP A 150 -11.32 -5.38 22.80
N GLN A 151 -9.99 -5.33 22.75
CA GLN A 151 -9.26 -4.44 21.86
C GLN A 151 -9.49 -4.79 20.38
N ALA A 152 -9.46 -6.08 20.02
CA ALA A 152 -9.76 -6.54 18.66
C ALA A 152 -11.20 -6.19 18.22
N THR A 153 -12.16 -6.25 19.16
CA THR A 153 -13.54 -5.85 18.92
C THR A 153 -13.63 -4.35 18.67
N GLN A 154 -12.98 -3.53 19.51
CA GLN A 154 -12.94 -2.07 19.34
C GLN A 154 -12.31 -1.68 18.00
N LEU A 155 -11.17 -2.27 17.63
CA LEU A 155 -10.50 -2.02 16.36
C LEU A 155 -11.39 -2.37 15.16
N THR A 156 -12.08 -3.51 15.23
CA THR A 156 -13.01 -3.92 14.16
C THR A 156 -14.19 -2.95 14.05
N SER A 157 -14.79 -2.56 15.17
CA SER A 157 -15.90 -1.59 15.16
C SER A 157 -15.46 -0.20 14.70
N GLN A 158 -14.25 0.23 15.07
CA GLN A 158 -13.70 1.51 14.63
C GLN A 158 -13.49 1.53 13.12
N ARG A 159 -12.86 0.49 12.55
CA ARG A 159 -12.69 0.37 11.09
C ARG A 159 -14.02 0.45 10.35
N ILE A 160 -15.03 -0.27 10.83
CA ILE A 160 -16.38 -0.23 10.26
C ILE A 160 -16.96 1.20 10.28
N ALA A 161 -16.76 1.93 11.37
CA ALA A 161 -17.24 3.31 11.50
C ALA A 161 -16.47 4.27 10.58
N ASP A 162 -15.15 4.10 10.46
CA ASP A 162 -14.29 4.90 9.59
C ASP A 162 -14.67 4.69 8.11
N ASP A 163 -14.81 3.43 7.68
CA ASP A 163 -15.23 3.08 6.32
C ASP A 163 -16.60 3.71 6.00
N LYS A 164 -17.55 3.58 6.93
CA LYS A 164 -18.87 4.19 6.79
C LYS A 164 -18.80 5.72 6.66
N ALA A 165 -17.94 6.38 7.43
CA ALA A 165 -17.87 7.84 7.49
C ALA A 165 -17.44 8.44 6.14
N PHE A 166 -16.38 7.92 5.51
CA PHE A 166 -15.97 8.45 4.21
C PHE A 166 -16.97 8.07 3.10
N ILE A 167 -17.62 6.89 3.17
CA ILE A 167 -18.65 6.51 2.19
C ILE A 167 -19.83 7.48 2.23
N ASP A 168 -20.27 7.86 3.43
CA ASP A 168 -21.37 8.81 3.61
C ASP A 168 -20.99 10.20 3.10
N ASP A 169 -19.75 10.64 3.36
CA ASP A 169 -19.29 11.96 2.93
C ASP A 169 -19.14 12.09 1.42
N VAL A 170 -18.57 11.08 0.73
CA VAL A 170 -18.45 11.13 -0.73
C VAL A 170 -19.82 11.14 -1.39
N PHE A 171 -20.78 10.37 -0.86
CA PHE A 171 -22.15 10.38 -1.36
C PHE A 171 -22.85 11.72 -1.11
N ALA A 172 -22.61 12.34 0.04
CA ALA A 172 -23.14 13.67 0.36
C ALA A 172 -22.44 14.82 -0.41
N GLY A 173 -21.36 14.53 -1.15
CA GLY A 173 -20.52 15.54 -1.80
C GLY A 173 -19.70 16.39 -0.81
N ASN A 174 -19.54 15.91 0.43
CA ASN A 174 -18.79 16.59 1.49
C ASN A 174 -17.29 16.29 1.38
N TYR A 175 -16.68 16.65 0.25
CA TYR A 175 -15.32 16.19 -0.09
C TYR A 175 -14.23 16.56 0.93
N ALA A 176 -14.35 17.69 1.63
CA ALA A 176 -13.40 18.05 2.69
C ALA A 176 -13.46 17.05 3.87
N SER A 177 -14.67 16.69 4.31
CA SER A 177 -14.86 15.66 5.34
C SER A 177 -14.47 14.27 4.83
N TYR A 178 -14.81 13.96 3.58
CA TYR A 178 -14.44 12.70 2.92
C TYR A 178 -12.94 12.43 3.01
N TYR A 179 -12.10 13.35 2.54
CA TYR A 179 -10.64 13.16 2.59
C TYR A 179 -10.09 13.17 4.02
N SER A 180 -10.71 13.92 4.95
CA SER A 180 -10.32 13.89 6.37
C SER A 180 -10.63 12.55 7.04
N HIS A 181 -11.79 11.96 6.77
CA HIS A 181 -12.15 10.64 7.28
C HIS A 181 -11.39 9.53 6.56
N LEU A 182 -11.07 9.71 5.27
CA LEU A 182 -10.23 8.78 4.52
C LEU A 182 -8.81 8.70 5.10
N ASP A 183 -8.17 9.85 5.38
CA ASP A 183 -6.86 9.92 6.06
C ASP A 183 -6.92 9.21 7.43
N SER A 184 -7.98 9.46 8.21
CA SER A 184 -8.18 8.78 9.49
C SER A 184 -8.34 7.26 9.34
N ALA A 185 -9.14 6.81 8.37
CA ALA A 185 -9.37 5.39 8.07
C ALA A 185 -8.08 4.70 7.63
N TYR A 186 -7.30 5.34 6.75
CA TYR A 186 -6.01 4.87 6.27
C TYR A 186 -5.02 4.73 7.43
N ALA A 187 -4.90 5.75 8.28
CA ALA A 187 -4.01 5.76 9.43
C ALA A 187 -4.44 4.78 10.55
N HIS A 188 -5.73 4.58 10.76
CA HIS A 188 -6.23 3.61 11.73
C HIS A 188 -5.95 2.18 11.28
N THR A 189 -6.14 1.93 9.99
CA THR A 189 -5.96 0.61 9.39
C THR A 189 -4.48 0.23 9.27
N SER A 190 -3.58 1.18 8.98
CA SER A 190 -2.12 0.92 9.01
C SER A 190 -1.68 0.54 10.42
N ARG A 191 -2.10 1.27 11.46
CA ARG A 191 -1.78 0.94 12.87
C ARG A 191 -2.30 -0.44 13.29
N LEU A 192 -3.44 -0.87 12.75
CA LEU A 192 -3.92 -2.24 12.96
C LEU A 192 -2.99 -3.26 12.29
N GLY A 193 -2.56 -3.00 11.05
CA GLY A 193 -1.54 -3.81 10.37
C GLY A 193 -0.27 -3.91 11.18
N ASP A 194 0.19 -2.79 11.72
CA ASP A 194 1.47 -2.69 12.40
C ASP A 194 1.48 -3.54 13.68
N ALA A 195 0.41 -3.42 14.46
CA ALA A 195 0.18 -4.22 15.66
C ALA A 195 0.09 -5.72 15.35
N LEU A 196 -0.61 -6.10 14.27
CA LEU A 196 -0.75 -7.48 13.84
C LEU A 196 0.58 -8.06 13.37
N ALA A 197 1.29 -7.36 12.49
CA ALA A 197 2.55 -7.79 11.91
C ALA A 197 3.61 -8.00 13.00
N THR A 198 3.69 -7.07 13.94
CA THR A 198 4.59 -7.15 15.09
C THR A 198 4.33 -8.38 15.96
N GLU A 199 3.06 -8.67 16.28
CA GLU A 199 2.69 -9.87 17.03
C GLU A 199 2.94 -11.17 16.27
N ILE A 200 2.74 -11.17 14.95
CA ILE A 200 3.04 -12.30 14.07
C ILE A 200 4.55 -12.57 14.05
N ALA A 201 5.37 -11.54 13.91
CA ALA A 201 6.84 -11.66 13.92
C ALA A 201 7.33 -12.23 15.26
N LEU A 202 6.81 -11.72 16.38
CA LEU A 202 7.12 -12.24 17.73
C LEU A 202 6.70 -13.70 17.92
N ARG A 203 5.60 -14.14 17.28
CA ARG A 203 5.10 -15.50 17.37
C ARG A 203 5.89 -16.48 16.51
N PHE A 204 6.40 -16.03 15.36
CA PHE A 204 7.12 -16.87 14.40
C PHE A 204 8.50 -16.28 14.04
N PRO A 205 9.42 -16.16 15.01
CA PRO A 205 10.74 -15.57 14.77
C PRO A 205 11.58 -16.37 13.76
N ASP A 206 11.32 -17.67 13.61
CA ASP A 206 11.99 -18.51 12.60
C ASP A 206 11.52 -18.21 11.17
N LYS A 207 10.30 -17.66 11.01
CA LYS A 207 9.73 -17.29 9.71
C LYS A 207 9.95 -15.82 9.37
N PHE A 208 9.99 -14.97 10.40
CA PHE A 208 10.16 -13.53 10.30
C PHE A 208 11.30 -13.06 11.22
N PRO A 209 12.55 -13.48 10.94
CA PRO A 209 13.71 -13.00 11.68
C PRO A 209 13.93 -11.50 11.47
N GLY A 210 14.42 -10.84 12.51
CA GLY A 210 14.66 -9.40 12.55
C GLY A 210 14.05 -8.76 13.78
N ASP A 211 14.48 -7.54 14.10
CA ASP A 211 13.87 -6.73 15.14
C ASP A 211 12.75 -5.88 14.55
N ALA A 212 11.50 -6.33 14.75
CA ALA A 212 10.32 -5.59 14.33
C ALA A 212 10.21 -4.21 14.98
N PHE A 213 10.85 -3.97 16.13
CA PHE A 213 10.71 -2.76 16.94
C PHE A 213 11.88 -1.78 16.78
N ALA A 214 12.81 -2.05 15.86
CA ALA A 214 13.93 -1.17 15.63
C ALA A 214 13.42 0.22 15.14
N PRO A 215 13.88 1.35 15.71
CA PRO A 215 13.40 2.67 15.33
C PRO A 215 13.54 3.00 13.83
N ALA A 216 14.55 2.43 13.17
CA ALA A 216 14.70 2.56 11.72
C ALA A 216 13.51 1.96 10.96
N VAL A 217 12.96 0.84 11.44
CA VAL A 217 11.78 0.21 10.84
C VAL A 217 10.55 1.12 10.95
N ASP A 218 10.39 1.84 12.05
CA ASP A 218 9.29 2.81 12.20
C ASP A 218 9.37 3.94 11.17
N VAL A 219 10.59 4.44 10.88
CA VAL A 219 10.80 5.45 9.83
C VAL A 219 10.46 4.87 8.46
N HIS A 220 10.91 3.65 8.15
CA HIS A 220 10.58 2.97 6.89
C HIS A 220 9.07 2.77 6.72
N VAL A 221 8.41 2.17 7.71
CA VAL A 221 6.95 1.97 7.73
C VAL A 221 6.19 3.30 7.57
N SER A 222 6.65 4.37 8.23
CA SER A 222 6.04 5.69 8.08
C SER A 222 6.21 6.26 6.66
N LEU A 223 7.39 6.12 6.05
CA LEU A 223 7.65 6.57 4.68
C LEU A 223 6.79 5.80 3.68
N ASP A 224 6.75 4.48 3.79
CA ASP A 224 5.97 3.61 2.91
C ASP A 224 4.48 3.94 2.94
N ASN A 225 3.90 4.01 4.14
CA ASN A 225 2.48 4.36 4.31
C ASN A 225 2.17 5.74 3.73
N LEU A 226 2.97 6.76 4.06
CA LEU A 226 2.73 8.12 3.58
C LEU A 226 2.89 8.22 2.06
N LEU A 227 3.88 7.57 1.46
CA LEU A 227 4.10 7.60 0.02
C LEU A 227 3.01 6.83 -0.76
N GLN A 228 2.53 5.69 -0.22
CA GLN A 228 1.41 4.95 -0.82
C GLN A 228 0.14 5.79 -0.78
N GLU A 229 -0.22 6.34 0.38
CA GLU A 229 -1.38 7.22 0.53
C GLU A 229 -1.28 8.42 -0.42
N HIS A 230 -0.11 9.08 -0.47
CA HIS A 230 0.14 10.20 -1.38
C HIS A 230 -0.11 9.82 -2.84
N SER A 231 0.35 8.62 -3.25
CA SER A 231 0.15 8.14 -4.62
C SER A 231 -1.34 7.98 -4.95
N TYR A 232 -2.14 7.40 -4.05
CA TYR A 232 -3.58 7.27 -4.27
C TYR A 232 -4.31 8.61 -4.24
N LEU A 233 -4.00 9.50 -3.29
CA LEU A 233 -4.55 10.86 -3.26
C LEU A 233 -4.22 11.63 -4.55
N ALA A 234 -3.03 11.39 -5.12
CA ALA A 234 -2.61 12.03 -6.36
C ALA A 234 -3.48 11.58 -7.53
N THR A 235 -3.76 10.28 -7.63
CA THR A 235 -4.60 9.77 -8.72
C THR A 235 -6.08 10.11 -8.54
N MET A 236 -6.57 10.26 -7.30
CA MET A 236 -7.91 10.79 -7.01
C MET A 236 -8.02 12.26 -7.44
N ALA A 237 -7.02 13.08 -7.09
CA ALA A 237 -6.99 14.49 -7.48
C ALA A 237 -6.91 14.69 -9.00
N THR A 238 -6.12 13.87 -9.70
CA THR A 238 -6.02 13.92 -11.17
C THR A 238 -7.27 13.38 -11.84
N ASP A 239 -7.90 12.31 -11.34
CA ASP A 239 -9.18 11.81 -11.89
C ASP A 239 -10.27 12.88 -11.78
N ALA A 240 -10.40 13.50 -10.60
CA ALA A 240 -11.33 14.59 -10.38
C ALA A 240 -11.03 15.79 -11.30
N ALA A 241 -9.76 16.13 -11.51
CA ALA A 241 -9.36 17.19 -12.44
C ALA A 241 -9.71 16.86 -13.90
N VAL A 242 -9.41 15.65 -14.36
CA VAL A 242 -9.73 15.17 -15.72
C VAL A 242 -11.24 15.17 -15.96
N ALA A 243 -12.02 14.79 -14.95
CA ALA A 243 -13.48 14.79 -14.99
C ALA A 243 -14.11 16.19 -14.83
N GLY A 244 -13.32 17.22 -14.53
CA GLY A 244 -13.84 18.58 -14.28
C GLY A 244 -14.57 18.76 -12.95
N ARG A 245 -14.40 17.83 -11.99
CA ARG A 245 -14.99 17.86 -10.65
C ARG A 245 -14.16 18.79 -9.74
N THR A 246 -14.28 20.10 -9.95
CA THR A 246 -13.38 21.11 -9.34
C THR A 246 -13.42 21.15 -7.81
N VAL A 247 -14.59 20.96 -7.18
CA VAL A 247 -14.72 20.96 -5.72
C VAL A 247 -13.96 19.78 -5.11
N GLU A 248 -14.15 18.59 -5.67
CA GLU A 248 -13.45 17.39 -5.24
C GLU A 248 -11.97 17.45 -5.53
N SER A 249 -11.57 17.87 -6.73
CA SER A 249 -10.17 18.05 -7.09
C SER A 249 -9.46 19.02 -6.14
N GLY A 250 -10.13 20.09 -5.70
CA GLY A 250 -9.60 21.02 -4.70
C GLY A 250 -9.47 20.38 -3.31
N ALA A 251 -10.43 19.55 -2.89
CA ALA A 251 -10.35 18.84 -1.62
C ALA A 251 -9.24 17.76 -1.63
N ALA A 252 -9.14 16.99 -2.72
CA ALA A 252 -8.08 16.00 -2.93
C ALA A 252 -6.69 16.65 -2.96
N SER A 253 -6.57 17.82 -3.61
CA SER A 253 -5.33 18.61 -3.61
C SER A 253 -4.95 19.12 -2.23
N SER A 254 -5.94 19.43 -1.38
CA SER A 254 -5.69 19.83 0.01
C SER A 254 -5.22 18.65 0.85
N ALA A 255 -5.79 17.45 0.63
CA ALA A 255 -5.34 16.22 1.27
C ALA A 255 -3.90 15.86 0.86
N LEU A 256 -3.56 15.99 -0.43
CA LEU A 256 -2.19 15.86 -0.94
C LEU A 256 -1.21 16.78 -0.22
N ALA A 257 -1.58 18.06 -0.05
CA ALA A 257 -0.74 19.02 0.65
C ALA A 257 -0.55 18.65 2.13
N GLY A 258 -1.60 18.14 2.79
CA GLY A 258 -1.54 17.64 4.17
C GLY A 258 -0.59 16.45 4.32
N ASN A 259 -0.77 15.41 3.50
CA ASN A 259 0.12 14.25 3.49
C ASN A 259 1.57 14.64 3.07
N GLY A 260 1.73 15.54 2.09
CA GLY A 260 3.02 16.09 1.71
C GLY A 260 3.74 16.84 2.84
N ALA A 261 3.00 17.51 3.73
CA ALA A 261 3.57 18.12 4.93
C ALA A 261 4.02 17.06 5.95
N ALA A 262 3.31 15.94 6.07
CA ALA A 262 3.74 14.81 6.91
C ALA A 262 5.03 14.18 6.37
N LEU A 263 5.14 13.96 5.06
CA LEU A 263 6.39 13.50 4.43
C LEU A 263 7.54 14.49 4.66
N ALA A 264 7.30 15.79 4.52
CA ALA A 264 8.29 16.83 4.80
C ALA A 264 8.78 16.76 6.26
N ALA A 265 7.89 16.45 7.21
CA ALA A 265 8.26 16.27 8.61
C ALA A 265 9.15 15.03 8.83
N VAL A 266 8.89 13.93 8.11
CA VAL A 266 9.78 12.75 8.15
C VAL A 266 11.17 13.08 7.60
N PHE A 267 11.26 13.80 6.48
CA PHE A 267 12.54 14.28 5.94
C PHE A 267 13.26 15.25 6.90
N ALA A 268 12.50 16.13 7.56
CA ALA A 268 13.04 17.06 8.55
C ALA A 268 13.66 16.35 9.75
N ALA A 269 12.97 15.31 10.24
CA ALA A 269 13.39 14.53 11.40
C ALA A 269 14.52 13.56 11.09
N SER A 270 14.50 12.92 9.91
CA SER A 270 15.43 11.85 9.55
C SER A 270 16.72 12.36 8.92
N ILE A 271 16.67 13.47 8.17
CA ILE A 271 17.82 14.01 7.43
C ILE A 271 18.25 15.35 8.02
N SER A 272 17.42 16.38 7.89
CA SER A 272 17.64 17.71 8.48
C SER A 272 16.45 18.65 8.27
N PRO A 273 16.26 19.69 9.09
CA PRO A 273 15.22 20.70 8.85
C PRO A 273 15.25 21.32 7.44
N ALA A 274 16.47 21.54 6.90
CA ALA A 274 16.66 22.04 5.54
C ALA A 274 16.19 21.04 4.47
N ALA A 275 16.40 19.74 4.68
CA ALA A 275 15.88 18.69 3.81
C ALA A 275 14.34 18.67 3.81
N GLY A 276 13.70 18.86 4.96
CA GLY A 276 12.24 19.00 5.05
C GLY A 276 11.70 20.20 4.25
N SER A 277 12.32 21.38 4.38
CA SER A 277 11.93 22.55 3.57
C SER A 277 12.13 22.31 2.07
N ARG A 278 13.26 21.69 1.70
CA ARG A 278 13.55 21.37 0.30
C ARG A 278 12.60 20.32 -0.26
N PHE A 279 12.19 19.36 0.56
CA PHE A 279 11.15 18.38 0.22
C PHE A 279 9.86 19.11 -0.13
N THR A 280 9.37 20.00 0.74
CA THR A 280 8.12 20.76 0.49
C THR A 280 8.13 21.46 -0.86
N GLU A 281 9.23 22.13 -1.21
CA GLU A 281 9.39 22.82 -2.50
C GLU A 281 9.29 21.85 -3.69
N ILE A 282 10.05 20.75 -3.65
CA ILE A 282 10.12 19.77 -4.73
C ILE A 282 8.77 19.05 -4.89
N TRP A 283 8.17 18.65 -3.77
CA TRP A 283 6.94 17.86 -3.73
C TRP A 283 5.73 18.69 -4.16
N THR A 284 5.62 19.93 -3.70
CA THR A 284 4.56 20.85 -4.16
C THR A 284 4.68 21.13 -5.66
N ALA A 285 5.90 21.28 -6.19
CA ALA A 285 6.12 21.45 -7.62
C ALA A 285 5.71 20.19 -8.42
N ARG A 286 5.96 18.99 -7.88
CA ARG A 286 5.52 17.71 -8.46
C ARG A 286 4.00 17.63 -8.51
N ASP A 287 3.31 17.91 -7.41
CA ASP A 287 1.85 17.77 -7.34
C ASP A 287 1.13 18.75 -8.28
N ASN A 288 1.63 19.99 -8.35
CA ASN A 288 1.17 20.97 -9.34
C ASN A 288 1.41 20.49 -10.78
N ALA A 289 2.52 19.80 -11.05
CA ALA A 289 2.82 19.25 -12.37
C ALA A 289 1.94 18.03 -12.71
N LEU A 290 1.56 17.21 -11.73
CA LEU A 290 0.60 16.10 -11.92
C LEU A 290 -0.77 16.64 -12.31
N LEU A 291 -1.31 17.59 -11.54
CA LEU A 291 -2.59 18.26 -11.84
C LEU A 291 -2.53 19.03 -13.16
N GLY A 292 -1.40 19.71 -13.42
CA GLY A 292 -1.15 20.37 -14.70
C GLY A 292 -1.14 19.39 -15.88
N TYR A 293 -0.51 18.22 -15.74
CA TYR A 293 -0.48 17.19 -16.78
C TYR A 293 -1.87 16.61 -17.03
N ALA A 294 -2.63 16.34 -15.97
CA ALA A 294 -4.03 15.93 -16.05
C ALA A 294 -4.90 16.95 -16.81
N ALA A 295 -4.69 18.24 -16.56
CA ALA A 295 -5.36 19.34 -17.27
C ALA A 295 -4.83 19.61 -18.69
N GLY A 296 -3.81 18.89 -19.16
CA GLY A 296 -3.20 19.10 -20.49
C GLY A 296 -2.28 20.33 -20.59
N THR A 297 -1.76 20.81 -19.46
CA THR A 297 -0.82 21.94 -19.42
C THR A 297 0.50 21.58 -20.12
N SER A 298 0.92 22.44 -21.06
CA SER A 298 2.18 22.27 -21.78
C SER A 298 3.38 22.32 -20.83
N GLY A 299 4.34 21.41 -21.00
CA GLY A 299 5.56 21.35 -20.18
C GLY A 299 5.39 20.65 -18.82
N ALA A 300 4.16 20.37 -18.36
CA ALA A 300 3.94 19.68 -17.08
C ALA A 300 4.60 18.30 -17.02
N LYS A 301 4.52 17.52 -18.12
CA LYS A 301 5.22 16.23 -18.26
C LYS A 301 6.74 16.39 -18.08
N GLN A 302 7.33 17.44 -18.66
CA GLN A 302 8.76 17.70 -18.56
C GLN A 302 9.18 18.02 -17.11
N VAL A 303 8.35 18.77 -16.38
CA VAL A 303 8.59 19.03 -14.94
C VAL A 303 8.66 17.71 -14.17
N LEU A 304 7.74 16.77 -14.45
CA LEU A 304 7.71 15.45 -13.82
C LEU A 304 8.93 14.59 -14.20
N THR A 305 9.21 14.45 -15.49
CA THR A 305 10.21 13.48 -15.99
C THR A 305 11.65 13.97 -15.90
N GLU A 306 11.87 15.28 -15.81
CA GLU A 306 13.22 15.87 -15.78
C GLU A 306 13.51 16.57 -14.46
N LYS A 307 12.78 17.65 -14.16
CA LYS A 307 13.09 18.51 -13.00
C LYS A 307 12.86 17.79 -11.69
N PHE A 308 11.67 17.21 -11.49
CA PHE A 308 11.35 16.45 -10.29
C PHE A 308 12.30 15.27 -10.10
N VAL A 309 12.50 14.47 -11.16
CA VAL A 309 13.42 13.31 -11.08
C VAL A 309 14.82 13.74 -10.64
N THR A 310 15.34 14.82 -11.21
CA THR A 310 16.69 15.33 -10.89
C THR A 310 16.77 15.88 -9.46
N ASP A 311 15.83 16.75 -9.09
CA ASP A 311 15.85 17.41 -7.78
C ASP A 311 15.60 16.41 -6.63
N PHE A 312 14.64 15.50 -6.79
CA PHE A 312 14.28 14.54 -5.74
C PHE A 312 15.33 13.45 -5.59
N THR A 313 15.91 12.96 -6.69
CA THR A 313 17.06 12.05 -6.64
C THR A 313 18.23 12.65 -5.86
N ALA A 314 18.51 13.95 -6.07
CA ALA A 314 19.57 14.65 -5.34
C ALA A 314 19.25 14.86 -3.85
N LEU A 315 17.99 15.17 -3.51
CA LEU A 315 17.56 15.37 -2.13
C LEU A 315 17.55 14.07 -1.32
N ALA A 316 16.97 13.00 -1.89
CA ALA A 316 16.67 11.76 -1.18
C ALA A 316 17.73 10.67 -1.36
N HIS A 317 18.78 10.94 -2.17
CA HIS A 317 19.86 10.00 -2.46
C HIS A 317 19.42 8.65 -3.05
N ILE A 318 18.28 8.61 -3.74
CA ILE A 318 17.68 7.39 -4.31
C ILE A 318 18.21 7.04 -5.70
N HIS A 319 17.99 5.82 -6.18
CA HIS A 319 18.36 5.45 -7.53
C HIS A 319 17.38 6.03 -8.57
N ARG A 320 17.92 6.84 -9.49
CA ARG A 320 17.15 7.50 -10.57
C ARG A 320 16.17 6.56 -11.31
N PRO A 321 16.52 5.31 -11.69
CA PRO A 321 15.60 4.43 -12.39
C PRO A 321 14.29 4.15 -11.62
N GLN A 322 14.35 3.90 -10.31
CA GLN A 322 13.16 3.62 -9.49
C GLN A 322 12.20 4.82 -9.50
N LEU A 323 12.74 6.04 -9.38
CA LEU A 323 11.93 7.25 -9.44
C LEU A 323 11.33 7.49 -10.83
N VAL A 324 12.08 7.18 -11.89
CA VAL A 324 11.57 7.25 -13.27
C VAL A 324 10.42 6.26 -13.48
N ASP A 325 10.55 5.04 -12.97
CA ASP A 325 9.50 4.02 -13.06
C ASP A 325 8.22 4.47 -12.31
N GLN A 326 8.37 5.03 -11.11
CA GLN A 326 7.27 5.61 -10.33
C GLN A 326 6.57 6.76 -11.09
N VAL A 327 7.35 7.70 -11.64
CA VAL A 327 6.81 8.83 -12.42
C VAL A 327 6.09 8.33 -13.67
N ASN A 328 6.63 7.33 -14.37
CA ASN A 328 6.00 6.75 -15.55
C ASN A 328 4.69 6.02 -15.20
N ALA A 329 4.65 5.31 -14.07
CA ALA A 329 3.42 4.68 -13.59
C ALA A 329 2.33 5.72 -13.31
N MET A 330 2.68 6.84 -12.66
CA MET A 330 1.74 7.93 -12.40
C MET A 330 1.26 8.62 -13.70
N ILE A 331 2.17 8.87 -14.65
CA ILE A 331 1.81 9.40 -15.97
C ILE A 331 0.85 8.44 -16.69
N LYS A 332 1.09 7.13 -16.60
CA LYS A 332 0.22 6.11 -17.20
C LYS A 332 -1.19 6.19 -16.60
N VAL A 333 -1.32 6.31 -15.28
CA VAL A 333 -2.64 6.49 -14.63
C VAL A 333 -3.38 7.70 -15.23
N ILE A 334 -2.72 8.85 -15.31
CA ILE A 334 -3.33 10.08 -15.83
C ILE A 334 -3.71 9.93 -17.31
N ASP A 335 -2.87 9.26 -18.11
CA ASP A 335 -3.16 8.98 -19.51
C ASP A 335 -4.39 8.07 -19.66
N ASP A 336 -4.50 7.01 -18.85
CA ASP A 336 -5.65 6.09 -18.83
C ASP A 336 -6.93 6.78 -18.31
N GLN A 337 -6.83 7.68 -17.32
CA GLN A 337 -7.93 8.54 -16.86
C GLN A 337 -8.46 9.43 -18.00
N ARG A 338 -7.55 10.15 -18.70
CA ARG A 338 -7.90 11.01 -19.85
C ARG A 338 -8.50 10.22 -21.01
N ALA A 339 -8.02 9.00 -21.22
CA ALA A 339 -8.55 8.08 -22.22
C ALA A 339 -9.84 7.36 -21.78
N LYS A 340 -10.31 7.56 -20.55
CA LYS A 340 -11.45 6.86 -19.94
C LYS A 340 -11.29 5.33 -20.01
N SER A 341 -10.08 4.85 -19.77
CA SER A 341 -9.72 3.43 -19.84
C SER A 341 -10.14 2.69 -18.56
N SER A 342 -11.45 2.65 -18.29
CA SER A 342 -12.05 2.22 -17.02
C SER A 342 -11.70 0.80 -16.57
N LYS A 343 -11.23 -0.06 -17.47
CA LYS A 343 -10.83 -1.44 -17.15
C LYS A 343 -9.41 -1.55 -16.58
N THR A 344 -8.57 -0.54 -16.78
CA THR A 344 -7.14 -0.57 -16.42
C THR A 344 -6.78 0.39 -15.31
N VAL A 345 -7.49 1.53 -15.18
CA VAL A 345 -7.18 2.59 -14.20
C VAL A 345 -6.95 2.06 -12.78
N ALA A 346 -7.81 1.18 -12.25
CA ALA A 346 -7.63 0.66 -10.90
C ALA A 346 -6.30 -0.12 -10.73
N ASN A 347 -5.91 -0.93 -11.71
CA ASN A 347 -4.63 -1.64 -11.66
C ASN A 347 -3.45 -0.68 -11.82
N ASP A 348 -3.60 0.37 -12.62
CA ASP A 348 -2.57 1.39 -12.77
C ASP A 348 -2.40 2.22 -11.50
N ASP A 349 -3.48 2.56 -10.80
CA ASP A 349 -3.43 3.22 -9.49
C ASP A 349 -2.60 2.40 -8.51
N ARG A 350 -2.91 1.11 -8.42
CA ARG A 350 -2.16 0.16 -7.59
C ARG A 350 -0.71 0.04 -8.02
N ALA A 351 -0.42 -0.01 -9.31
CA ALA A 351 0.94 -0.06 -9.83
C ALA A 351 1.73 1.20 -9.46
N ALA A 352 1.13 2.39 -9.58
CA ALA A 352 1.76 3.66 -9.24
C ALA A 352 2.04 3.77 -7.73
N ALA A 353 1.12 3.30 -6.89
CA ALA A 353 1.29 3.24 -5.44
C ALA A 353 2.35 2.20 -5.02
N THR A 354 2.34 1.01 -5.61
CA THR A 354 3.34 -0.04 -5.35
C THR A 354 4.74 0.39 -5.79
N ALA A 355 4.85 1.15 -6.88
CA ALA A 355 6.12 1.70 -7.36
C ALA A 355 6.76 2.72 -6.40
N MET A 356 6.06 3.14 -5.33
CA MET A 356 6.66 3.92 -4.25
C MET A 356 7.53 3.10 -3.31
N GLN A 357 7.30 1.78 -3.15
CA GLN A 357 8.08 0.96 -2.21
C GLN A 357 9.59 0.99 -2.53
N PRO A 358 10.05 0.75 -3.78
CA PRO A 358 11.47 0.83 -4.09
C PRO A 358 12.05 2.23 -3.91
N VAL A 359 11.21 3.28 -4.01
CA VAL A 359 11.60 4.65 -3.71
C VAL A 359 11.80 4.82 -2.21
N ALA A 360 10.84 4.39 -1.38
CA ALA A 360 10.90 4.43 0.07
C ALA A 360 12.11 3.65 0.63
N ASP A 361 12.31 2.41 0.16
CA ASP A 361 13.43 1.53 0.52
C ASP A 361 14.80 2.18 0.25
N SER A 362 14.86 3.07 -0.74
CA SER A 362 16.10 3.71 -1.17
C SER A 362 16.37 5.03 -0.45
N ILE A 363 15.41 5.59 0.28
CA ILE A 363 15.61 6.79 1.09
C ILE A 363 16.46 6.39 2.29
N GLN A 364 17.75 6.67 2.21
CA GLN A 364 18.68 6.47 3.31
C GLN A 364 18.49 7.60 4.33
N GLY A 365 18.05 7.23 5.54
CA GLY A 365 18.13 8.05 6.75
C GLY A 365 19.38 7.74 7.55
#